data_AF-A0A2V9PLG6-F1
#
_entry.id   AF-A0A2V9PLG6-F1
#
_cell.length_a   1.000
_cell.length_b   1.000
_cell.length_c   1.000
_cell.angle_alpha   90.00
_cell.angle_beta   90.00
_cell.angle_gamma   90.00
#
_symmetry.space_group_name_H-M   'P 1'
#
loop_
_entity.id
_entity.type
_entity.pdbx_description
1 polymer ?
#
loop_
_entity_poly.entity_id
_entity_poly.type
_entity_poly.pdbx_seq_one_letter_code
_entity_poly.pdbx_strand_id
1 'polypeptide(L)'
;DWKDRFKENSDRMRTGSLLEVAAVLKSLLVLKEAKGLSFREKKMLERARYLLVSELALARNCEEQNIEVLLTKTLSRINLRFPEAGELAS
;
A
#
# COMPACT_ATOMS: atom_id res chain seq x y z
N ASP A 1 3.99 -5.07 19.39
CA ASP A 1 4.28 -6.22 18.52
C ASP A 1 4.06 -5.96 17.04
N TRP A 2 5.09 -6.22 16.22
CA TRP A 2 4.97 -6.22 14.76
C TRP A 2 4.25 -7.48 14.23
N LYS A 3 4.32 -8.60 14.96
CA LYS A 3 3.65 -9.86 14.60
C LYS A 3 2.13 -9.74 14.63
N ASP A 4 1.58 -9.15 15.69
CA ASP A 4 0.13 -8.94 15.80
C ASP A 4 -0.37 -7.95 14.75
N ARG A 5 0.36 -6.84 14.53
CA ARG A 5 0.07 -5.88 13.45
C ARG A 5 0.09 -6.53 12.07
N PHE A 6 1.09 -7.37 11.80
CA PHE A 6 1.20 -8.10 10.54
C PHE A 6 0.03 -9.08 10.37
N LYS A 7 -0.34 -9.80 11.43
CA LYS A 7 -1.48 -10.73 11.40
C LYS A 7 -2.79 -9.99 11.11
N GLU A 8 -3.05 -8.89 11.81
CA GLU A 8 -4.22 -8.03 11.60
C GLU A 8 -4.26 -7.48 10.16
N ASN A 9 -3.15 -6.93 9.67
CA ASN A 9 -3.06 -6.44 8.30
C ASN A 9 -3.25 -7.56 7.26
N SER A 10 -2.74 -8.75 7.55
CA SER A 10 -2.92 -9.92 6.68
C SER A 10 -4.38 -10.39 6.65
N ASP A 11 -5.09 -10.36 7.77
CA ASP A 11 -6.52 -10.68 7.82
C ASP A 11 -7.34 -9.65 7.04
N ARG A 12 -7.00 -8.36 7.17
CA ARG A 12 -7.63 -7.26 6.41
C ARG A 12 -7.42 -7.42 4.91
N MET A 13 -6.22 -7.76 4.47
CA MET A 13 -5.91 -8.07 3.06
C MET A 13 -6.72 -9.27 2.53
N ARG A 14 -7.11 -10.21 3.39
CA ARG A 14 -7.90 -11.40 3.03
C ARG A 14 -9.40 -11.13 2.91
N THR A 15 -9.90 -10.02 3.45
CA THR A 15 -11.32 -9.65 3.35
C THR A 15 -11.77 -9.30 1.93
N GLY A 16 -10.83 -9.01 1.03
CA GLY A 16 -11.12 -8.62 -0.36
C GLY A 16 -11.69 -7.20 -0.51
N SER A 17 -11.83 -6.44 0.59
CA SER A 17 -12.29 -5.07 0.54
C SER A 17 -11.15 -4.13 0.15
N LEU A 18 -11.33 -3.36 -0.93
CA LEU A 18 -10.35 -2.37 -1.39
C LEU A 18 -10.04 -1.31 -0.31
N LEU A 19 -11.04 -0.95 0.50
CA LEU A 19 -10.87 0.00 1.61
C LEU A 19 -9.95 -0.56 2.70
N GLU A 20 -10.06 -1.85 2.99
CA GLU A 20 -9.19 -2.53 3.95
C GLU A 20 -7.75 -2.58 3.44
N VAL A 21 -7.56 -2.89 2.15
CA VAL A 21 -6.24 -2.85 1.49
C VAL A 21 -5.62 -1.45 1.55
N ALA A 22 -6.41 -0.40 1.30
CA ALA A 22 -5.97 0.99 1.38
C ALA A 22 -5.51 1.37 2.79
N ALA A 23 -6.25 0.93 3.81
CA ALA A 23 -5.91 1.19 5.20
C ALA A 23 -4.64 0.44 5.63
N VAL A 24 -4.44 -0.80 5.16
CA VAL A 24 -3.19 -1.56 5.36
C VAL A 24 -2.01 -0.83 4.71
N LEU A 25 -2.15 -0.40 3.45
CA LEU A 25 -1.12 0.37 2.74
C LEU A 25 -0.74 1.64 3.52
N LYS A 26 -1.73 2.45 3.92
CA LYS A 26 -1.48 3.66 4.72
C LYS A 26 -0.74 3.35 6.02
N SER A 27 -1.17 2.31 6.73
CA SER A 27 -0.56 1.91 8.01
C SER A 27 0.90 1.51 7.84
N LEU A 28 1.21 0.77 6.78
CA LEU A 28 2.58 0.35 6.44
C LEU A 28 3.45 1.55 6.01
N LEU A 29 2.89 2.54 5.31
CA LEU A 29 3.63 3.75 4.93
C LEU A 29 4.01 4.60 6.15
N VAL A 30 3.08 4.81 7.08
CA VAL A 30 3.37 5.51 8.34
C VAL A 30 4.43 4.76 9.15
N LEU A 31 4.35 3.43 9.18
CA LEU A 31 5.35 2.61 9.87
C LEU A 31 6.74 2.72 9.22
N LYS A 32 6.80 2.76 7.88
CA LYS A 32 8.03 2.95 7.10
C LYS A 32 8.76 4.22 7.52
N GLU A 33 8.05 5.33 7.67
CA GLU A 33 8.66 6.60 8.11
C GLU A 33 9.05 6.61 9.58
N ALA A 34 8.27 5.96 10.44
CA ALA A 34 8.50 6.00 11.88
C ALA A 34 9.67 5.11 12.34
N LYS A 35 9.74 3.86 11.86
CA LYS A 35 10.72 2.86 12.33
C LYS A 35 11.36 2.03 11.22
N GLY A 36 10.88 2.15 9.99
CA GLY A 36 11.24 1.25 8.89
C GLY A 36 10.43 -0.04 8.89
N LEU A 37 10.36 -0.70 7.73
CA LEU A 37 9.59 -1.92 7.52
C LEU A 37 10.49 -3.15 7.56
N SER A 38 10.00 -4.23 8.19
CA SER A 38 10.61 -5.56 8.04
C SER A 38 10.42 -6.11 6.62
N PHE A 39 11.19 -7.13 6.25
CA PHE A 39 11.08 -7.78 4.94
C PHE A 39 9.66 -8.26 4.62
N ARG A 40 8.95 -8.84 5.61
CA ARG A 40 7.57 -9.32 5.43
C ARG A 40 6.60 -8.16 5.21
N GLU A 41 6.77 -7.08 5.94
CA GLU A 41 5.93 -5.88 5.82
C GLU A 41 6.19 -5.13 4.52
N LYS A 42 7.44 -5.07 4.04
CA LYS A 42 7.77 -4.56 2.69
C LYS A 42 7.03 -5.34 1.61
N LYS A 43 7.07 -6.68 1.67
CA LYS A 43 6.37 -7.55 0.71
C LYS A 43 4.84 -7.40 0.79
N MET A 44 4.31 -7.16 1.99
CA MET A 44 2.89 -6.86 2.17
C MET A 44 2.51 -5.49 1.59
N LEU A 45 3.34 -4.48 1.79
CA LEU A 45 3.15 -3.14 1.23
C LEU A 45 3.16 -3.19 -0.29
N GLU A 46 4.09 -3.92 -0.89
CA GLU A 46 4.16 -4.15 -2.34
C GLU A 46 2.88 -4.79 -2.87
N ARG A 47 2.38 -5.85 -2.20
CA ARG A 47 1.11 -6.48 -2.58
C ARG A 47 -0.10 -5.56 -2.43
N ALA A 48 -0.17 -4.83 -1.32
CA ALA A 48 -1.25 -3.87 -1.08
C ALA A 48 -1.24 -2.76 -2.15
N ARG A 49 -0.05 -2.30 -2.54
CA ARG A 49 0.15 -1.32 -3.62
C ARG A 49 -0.36 -1.85 -4.94
N TYR A 50 0.07 -3.05 -5.34
CA TYR A 50 -0.33 -3.68 -6.59
C TYR A 50 -1.84 -3.86 -6.68
N LEU A 51 -2.47 -4.45 -5.64
CA LEU A 51 -3.91 -4.63 -5.60
C LEU A 51 -4.66 -3.30 -5.70
N LEU A 52 -4.22 -2.29 -4.94
CA LEU A 52 -4.89 -0.98 -4.95
C LEU A 52 -4.83 -0.32 -6.34
N VAL A 53 -3.66 -0.35 -6.97
CA VAL A 53 -3.44 0.24 -8.30
C VAL A 53 -4.24 -0.50 -9.37
N SER A 54 -4.16 -1.83 -9.37
CA SER A 54 -4.84 -2.68 -10.35
C SER A 54 -6.36 -2.56 -10.26
N GLU A 55 -6.93 -2.64 -9.05
CA GLU A 55 -8.39 -2.51 -8.84
C GLU A 55 -8.91 -1.12 -9.21
N LEU A 56 -8.17 -0.06 -8.86
CA LEU A 56 -8.56 1.30 -9.22
C LEU A 56 -8.44 1.56 -10.72
N ALA A 57 -7.42 1.00 -11.37
CA ALA A 57 -7.22 1.09 -12.82
C ALA A 57 -8.38 0.42 -13.56
N LEU A 58 -8.77 -0.78 -13.13
CA LEU A 58 -9.93 -1.50 -13.64
C LEU A 58 -11.24 -0.73 -13.38
N ALA A 59 -11.47 -0.27 -12.15
CA ALA A 59 -12.69 0.43 -11.76
C ALA A 59 -12.88 1.77 -12.50
N ARG A 60 -11.78 2.44 -12.86
CA ARG A 60 -11.81 3.73 -13.57
C ARG A 60 -11.55 3.61 -15.08
N ASN A 61 -11.31 2.38 -15.57
CA ASN A 61 -10.96 2.09 -16.96
C ASN A 61 -9.83 2.98 -17.49
N CYS A 62 -8.74 3.06 -16.74
CA CYS A 62 -7.57 3.88 -17.08
C CYS A 62 -6.27 3.16 -16.70
N GLU A 63 -5.16 3.59 -17.30
CA GLU A 63 -3.86 2.95 -17.08
C GLU A 63 -3.37 3.06 -15.63
N GLU A 64 -2.64 2.04 -15.17
CA GLU A 64 -2.07 1.97 -13.83
C GLU A 64 -1.21 3.20 -13.51
N GLN A 65 -0.48 3.73 -14.49
CA GLN A 65 0.32 4.95 -14.36
C GLN A 65 -0.50 6.16 -13.91
N ASN A 66 -1.72 6.33 -14.45
CA ASN A 66 -2.61 7.43 -14.05
C ASN A 66 -3.06 7.29 -12.59
N ILE A 67 -3.30 6.04 -12.16
CA ILE A 67 -3.65 5.74 -10.76
C ILE A 67 -2.45 6.00 -9.85
N GLU A 68 -1.24 5.61 -10.25
CA GLU A 68 -0.03 5.88 -9.46
C GLU A 68 0.21 7.38 -9.27
N VAL A 69 0.01 8.19 -10.32
CA VAL A 69 0.08 9.66 -10.24
C VAL A 69 -1.00 10.21 -9.29
N LEU A 70 -2.23 9.70 -9.39
CA LEU A 70 -3.34 10.11 -8.51
C LEU A 70 -3.06 9.76 -7.04
N LEU A 71 -2.56 8.54 -6.77
CA LEU A 71 -2.20 8.09 -5.43
C LEU A 71 -1.05 8.90 -4.88
N THR A 72 -0.02 9.15 -5.67
CA THR A 72 1.13 9.99 -5.29
C THR A 72 0.68 11.40 -4.91
N LYS A 73 -0.21 12.01 -5.71
CA LYS A 73 -0.79 13.33 -5.42
C LYS A 73 -1.69 13.34 -4.18
N THR A 74 -2.35 12.23 -3.88
CA THR A 74 -3.23 12.11 -2.71
C THR A 74 -2.41 11.90 -1.44
N LEU A 75 -1.37 11.07 -1.51
CA LEU A 75 -0.48 10.77 -0.41
C LEU A 75 0.41 11.96 -0.05
N SER A 76 0.84 12.76 -1.03
CA SER A 76 1.61 13.98 -0.78
C SER A 76 0.86 15.01 0.07
N ARG A 77 -0.48 15.07 -0.03
CA ARG A 77 -1.31 15.94 0.84
C ARG A 77 -1.27 15.53 2.31
N ILE A 78 -1.03 14.26 2.58
CA ILE A 78 -0.91 13.72 3.95
C ILE A 78 0.55 13.48 4.34
N ASN A 79 1.48 14.10 3.60
CA ASN A 79 2.92 14.05 3.81
C ASN A 79 3.52 12.62 3.73
N LEU A 80 2.86 11.71 3.02
CA LEU A 80 3.35 10.35 2.78
C LEU A 80 3.87 10.23 1.35
N ARG A 81 4.99 9.54 1.17
CA ARG A 81 5.51 9.20 -0.16
C ARG A 81 4.99 7.85 -0.61
N PHE A 82 4.38 7.80 -1.80
CA PHE A 82 4.03 6.53 -2.42
C PHE A 82 5.33 5.80 -2.83
N PRO A 83 5.50 4.51 -2.48
CA PRO A 83 6.70 3.77 -2.79
C PRO A 83 6.67 3.37 -4.26
N GLU A 84 7.73 3.70 -4.99
CA GLU A 84 7.89 3.27 -6.37
C GLU A 84 8.06 1.75 -6.42
N ALA A 85 7.51 1.11 -7.45
CA ALA A 85 7.58 -0.36 -7.61
C ALA A 85 9.03 -0.88 -7.51
N GLY A 86 10.00 -0.11 -8.01
CA GLY A 86 11.43 -0.46 -7.95
C GLY A 86 12.08 -0.35 -6.58
N GLU A 87 11.60 0.53 -5.68
CA GLU A 87 12.20 0.73 -4.34
C GLU A 87 11.89 -0.42 -3.37
N LEU A 88 10.86 -1.22 -3.64
CA LEU A 88 10.42 -2.32 -2.76
C LEU A 88 10.98 -3.69 -3.18
N ALA A 89 11.47 -3.81 -4.40
CA ALA A 89 12.04 -5.04 -4.95
C ALA A 89 13.53 -5.27 -4.56
N SER A 90 14.16 -4.31 -3.87
CA SER A 90 15.56 -4.34 -3.43
C SER A 90 15.72 -4.62 -1.93
#